data_AF-A0A7L5Y519-F1
#
_entry.id   AF-A0A7L5Y519-F1
#
_cell.length_a   1.000
_cell.length_b   1.000
_cell.length_c   1.000
_cell.angle_alpha   90.00
_cell.angle_beta   90.00
_cell.angle_gamma   90.00
#
_symmetry.space_group_name_H-M   'P 1'
#
loop_
_entity.id
_entity.type
_entity.pdbx_description
1 polymer ?
#
loop_
_entity_poly.entity_id
_entity_poly.type
_entity_poly.pdbx_seq_one_letter_code
_entity_poly.pdbx_strand_id
1 'polypeptide(L)' 'MSRGERRVNAKSIMGVMMLAAGIGTEVTLETAGERESEAMEALVALIDDKFGEGE' A
#
# COMPACT_ATOMS: atom_id res chain seq x y z
N MET A 1 0.48 -6.25 1.73
CA MET A 1 0.10 -5.72 0.41
C MET A 1 0.23 -6.83 -0.61
N SER A 2 -0.74 -6.99 -1.49
CA SER A 2 -0.71 -7.98 -2.57
C SER A 2 -1.14 -7.39 -3.91
N ARG A 3 -0.67 -8.02 -5.00
CA ARG A 3 -1.09 -7.80 -6.38
C ARG A 3 -1.22 -9.16 -7.07
N GLY A 4 -2.45 -9.56 -7.39
CA GLY A 4 -2.74 -10.93 -7.79
C GLY A 4 -2.23 -11.91 -6.73
N GLU A 5 -1.43 -12.90 -7.13
CA GLU A 5 -0.88 -13.91 -6.22
C GLU A 5 0.37 -13.44 -5.45
N ARG A 6 0.96 -12.29 -5.82
CA ARG A 6 2.20 -11.80 -5.19
C ARG A 6 1.86 -11.02 -3.93
N ARG A 7 2.36 -11.47 -2.78
CA ARG A 7 2.19 -10.82 -1.47
C ARG A 7 3.54 -10.39 -0.91
N VAL A 8 3.61 -9.16 -0.38
CA VAL A 8 4.83 -8.58 0.21
C VAL A 8 4.52 -7.87 1.53
N ASN A 9 5.57 -7.70 2.35
CA ASN A 9 5.52 -6.85 3.53
C ASN A 9 5.57 -5.37 3.11
N ALA A 10 4.49 -4.64 3.39
CA ALA A 10 4.37 -3.21 3.03
C ALA A 10 5.34 -2.29 3.80
N LYS A 11 5.97 -2.77 4.87
CA LYS A 11 6.98 -2.03 5.65
C LYS A 11 8.39 -2.17 5.06
N SER A 12 8.58 -3.04 4.06
CA SER A 12 9.87 -3.24 3.40
C SER A 12 9.88 -2.53 2.06
N ILE A 13 10.74 -1.52 1.92
CA ILE A 13 10.90 -0.79 0.65
C ILE A 13 11.26 -1.73 -0.51
N MET A 14 12.12 -2.73 -0.26
CA MET A 14 12.48 -3.73 -1.26
C MET A 14 11.26 -4.56 -1.68
N GLY A 15 10.42 -4.97 -0.72
CA GLY A 15 9.20 -5.71 -1.00
C GLY A 15 8.22 -4.92 -1.87
N VAL A 16 8.00 -3.64 -1.54
CA VAL A 16 7.11 -2.76 -2.29
C VAL A 16 7.64 -2.50 -3.71
N MET A 17 8.94 -2.21 -3.85
CA MET A 17 9.58 -2.02 -5.17
C MET A 17 9.48 -3.28 -6.04
N MET A 18 9.68 -4.46 -5.46
CA MET A 18 9.53 -5.75 -6.17
C MET A 18 8.08 -6.09 -6.50
N LEU A 19 7.10 -5.54 -5.77
CA LEU A 19 5.70 -5.68 -6.13
C LEU A 19 5.43 -4.93 -7.44
N ALA A 20 6.19 -3.88 -7.78
CA ALA A 20 6.15 -3.15 -9.05
C ALA A 20 4.72 -2.67 -9.43
N ALA A 21 3.94 -2.23 -8.45
CA ALA A 21 2.57 -1.75 -8.65
C ALA A 21 2.58 -0.32 -9.22
N GLY A 22 2.64 -0.21 -10.55
CA GLY A 22 2.54 1.07 -11.25
C GLY A 22 1.09 1.60 -11.32
N ILE A 23 0.92 2.80 -11.85
CA ILE A 23 -0.40 3.43 -12.06
C ILE A 23 -1.35 2.49 -12.81
N GLY A 24 -2.60 2.43 -12.35
CA GLY A 24 -3.63 1.53 -12.90
C GLY A 24 -3.56 0.09 -12.38
N THR A 25 -2.62 -0.22 -11.49
CA THR A 25 -2.55 -1.52 -10.82
C THR A 25 -3.46 -1.56 -9.61
N GLU A 26 -4.30 -2.58 -9.51
CA GLU A 26 -5.06 -2.87 -8.29
C GLU A 26 -4.18 -3.62 -7.27
N VAL A 27 -4.22 -3.17 -6.02
CA VAL A 27 -3.51 -3.78 -4.89
C VAL A 27 -4.45 -3.98 -3.70
N THR A 28 -4.23 -5.03 -2.93
CA THR A 28 -4.93 -5.24 -1.66
C THR A 28 -4.03 -4.90 -0.49
N LEU A 29 -4.56 -4.10 0.44
CA LEU A 29 -3.91 -3.75 1.70
C LEU A 29 -4.53 -4.56 2.84
N GLU A 30 -3.68 -5.03 3.76
CA GLU A 30 -4.07 -5.72 4.98
C GLU A 30 -3.23 -5.12 6.12
N THR A 31 -3.90 -4.65 7.17
CA THR A 31 -3.28 -4.19 8.41
C THR A 31 -3.72 -5.11 9.56
N ALA A 32 -2.84 -5.29 10.54
CA ALA A 32 -3.13 -6.10 11.72
C ALA A 32 -2.36 -5.55 12.92
N GLY A 33 -3.03 -5.48 14.07
CA GLY A 33 -2.46 -5.06 15.35
C GLY A 33 -3.23 -3.90 15.99
N GLU A 34 -2.74 -3.41 17.12
CA GLU A 34 -3.46 -2.44 17.97
C GLU A 34 -3.85 -1.13 17.27
N ARG A 35 -3.13 -0.77 16.19
CA ARG A 35 -3.38 0.44 15.39
C ARG A 35 -3.76 0.12 13.95
N GLU A 36 -4.39 -1.03 13.71
CA GLU A 36 -4.74 -1.48 12.36
C GLU A 36 -5.67 -0.52 11.62
N SER A 37 -6.67 0.06 12.30
CA SER A 37 -7.60 1.02 11.71
C SER A 37 -6.91 2.33 11.37
N GLU A 38 -6.17 2.92 12.31
CA GLU A 38 -5.40 4.17 12.08
C GLU A 38 -4.40 3.99 10.94
N ALA A 39 -3.69 2.86 10.90
CA ALA A 39 -2.76 2.56 9.82
C ALA A 39 -3.47 2.41 8.48
N MET A 40 -4.63 1.76 8.43
CA MET A 40 -5.41 1.62 7.20
C MET A 40 -5.88 2.99 6.69
N GLU A 41 -6.47 3.81 7.56
CA GLU A 41 -6.96 5.15 7.22
C GLU A 41 -5.83 6.04 6.69
N ALA A 42 -4.69 6.08 7.37
CA ALA A 42 -3.53 6.87 6.94
C ALA A 42 -2.95 6.39 5.59
N LEU A 43 -2.91 5.08 5.36
CA LEU A 43 -2.42 4.52 4.09
C LEU A 43 -3.36 4.83 2.93
N VAL A 44 -4.68 4.74 3.14
CA VAL A 44 -5.69 5.09 2.14
C VAL A 44 -5.60 6.58 1.82
N ALA A 45 -5.59 7.44 2.84
CA ALA A 45 -5.48 8.89 2.67
C ALA A 45 -4.22 9.29 1.88
N LEU A 46 -3.07 8.66 2.16
CA LEU A 46 -1.82 8.90 1.43
C LEU A 46 -1.93 8.53 -0.06
N ILE A 47 -2.59 7.40 -0.38
CA ILE A 47 -2.77 6.93 -1.76
C ILE A 47 -3.76 7.82 -2.50
N ASP A 48 -4.87 8.20 -1.85
CA ASP A 48 -5.89 9.09 -2.42
C ASP A 48 -5.35 10.50 -2.67
N ASP A 49 -4.44 10.97 -1.82
CA ASP A 49 -3.69 12.22 -2.00
C ASP A 49 -2.55 12.10 -3.03
N LYS A 50 -2.47 10.98 -3.77
CA LYS A 50 -1.43 10.70 -4.76
C LYS A 50 -0.02 10.95 -4.23
N PHE A 51 0.25 10.54 -2.99
CA PHE A 51 1.54 10.74 -2.31
C PHE A 51 1.98 12.22 -2.22
N GLY A 52 1.03 13.16 -2.27
CA GLY A 52 1.29 14.61 -2.22
C GLY A 52 1.86 15.19 -3.51
N GLU A 53 1.84 14.43 -4.62
CA GLU A 53 2.43 14.85 -5.89
C GLU A 53 1.50 15.73 -6.73
N GLY A 54 0.20 15.81 -6.41
CA GLY A 54 -0.72 16.79 -7.02
C GLY A 54 -0.78 16.70 -8.54
N GLU A 55 -1.38 15.59 -9.03
CA GLU A 55 -1.56 15.14 -10.42
C GLU A 55 -0.64 14.01 -10.89
#